data_AF-A0A0P0WY29-F1
#
_entry.id   AF-A0A0P0WY29-F1
#
_cell.length_a   1.000
_cell.length_b   1.000
_cell.length_c   1.000
_cell.angle_alpha   90.00
_cell.angle_beta   90.00
_cell.angle_gamma   90.00
#
_symmetry.space_group_name_H-M   'P 1'
#
loop_
_entity.id
_entity.type
_entity.pdbx_description
1 polymer ?
#
loop_
_entity_poly.entity_id
_entity_poly.type
_entity_poly.pdbx_seq_one_letter_code
_entity_poly.pdbx_strand_id
1 'polypeptide(L)'
;YILSRDYMTLKLWDLNMDSGPVSTFQVHEHLRPKLCDLYENDSIFDKFECCLSGDGLHVATGSYGNLFRVFGCTPGSTEATTLEASRNPMRRQIVNPTRPTRTLTSLARGVRRGGENQGVDANGNSFDFSTKLLHLAWHPTENSIACAAANSLYMYYA
;
A
#
# COMPACT_ATOMS: atom_id res chain seq x y z
N TYR A 1 -9.01 21.26 -2.86
CA TYR A 1 -9.29 19.88 -2.41
C TYR A 1 -8.62 19.61 -1.07
N ILE A 2 -9.19 18.72 -0.27
CA ILE A 2 -8.57 18.14 0.93
C ILE A 2 -8.25 16.68 0.64
N LEU A 3 -7.08 16.22 1.06
CA LEU A 3 -6.71 14.81 1.02
C LEU A 3 -6.79 14.24 2.43
N SER A 4 -7.46 13.11 2.58
CA SER A 4 -7.56 12.40 3.87
C SER A 4 -7.22 10.94 3.65
N ARG A 5 -6.63 10.32 4.65
CA ARG A 5 -6.23 8.92 4.59
C ARG A 5 -6.72 8.17 5.83
N ASP A 6 -7.32 7.02 5.62
CA ASP A 6 -7.47 5.99 6.64
C ASP A 6 -6.53 4.81 6.34
N TYR A 7 -6.56 3.76 7.17
CA TYR A 7 -5.63 2.65 7.02
C TYR A 7 -5.77 1.94 5.68
N MET A 8 -7.00 1.79 5.16
CA MET A 8 -7.26 1.02 3.94
C MET A 8 -7.30 1.89 2.70
N THR A 9 -7.68 3.16 2.84
CA THR A 9 -8.09 4.02 1.73
C THR A 9 -7.52 5.43 1.83
N LEU A 10 -7.34 6.02 0.65
CA LEU A 10 -7.04 7.44 0.46
C LEU A 10 -8.25 8.10 -0.18
N LYS A 11 -8.68 9.26 0.31
CA LYS A 11 -9.90 9.95 -0.14
C LYS A 11 -9.61 11.40 -0.47
N LEU A 12 -10.02 11.82 -1.67
CA LEU A 12 -9.96 13.20 -2.13
C LEU A 12 -11.33 13.86 -1.95
N TRP A 13 -11.35 15.03 -1.31
CA TRP A 13 -12.55 15.79 -0.97
C TRP A 13 -12.53 17.16 -1.65
N ASP A 14 -13.68 17.56 -2.19
CA ASP A 14 -13.91 18.93 -2.61
C ASP A 14 -14.43 19.74 -1.41
N LEU A 15 -13.90 20.94 -1.21
CA LEU A 15 -14.35 21.85 -0.16
C LEU A 15 -15.78 22.33 -0.37
N ASN A 16 -16.23 22.37 -1.64
CA ASN A 16 -17.56 22.84 -2.01
C ASN A 16 -18.61 21.71 -2.03
N MET A 17 -18.21 20.46 -1.82
CA MET A 17 -19.10 19.29 -1.85
C MET A 17 -18.84 18.41 -0.62
N ASP A 18 -19.73 18.49 0.35
CA ASP A 18 -19.61 17.83 1.66
C ASP A 18 -20.34 16.48 1.73
N SER A 19 -21.10 16.11 0.70
CA SER A 19 -21.87 14.86 0.68
C SER A 19 -21.00 13.59 0.64
N GLY A 20 -19.73 13.70 0.25
CA GLY A 20 -18.78 12.60 0.27
C GLY A 20 -17.46 12.92 -0.44
N PRO A 21 -16.50 11.98 -0.46
CA PRO A 21 -15.28 12.14 -1.23
C PRO A 21 -15.57 12.09 -2.73
N VAL A 22 -14.88 12.93 -3.50
CA VAL A 22 -14.93 12.93 -4.98
C VAL A 22 -14.27 11.68 -5.55
N SER A 23 -13.26 11.14 -4.85
CA SER A 23 -12.56 9.93 -5.24
C SER A 23 -12.04 9.17 -4.03
N THR A 24 -12.09 7.84 -4.10
CA THR A 24 -11.58 6.93 -3.05
C THR A 24 -10.67 5.89 -3.69
N PHE A 25 -9.45 5.79 -3.18
CA PHE A 25 -8.39 4.91 -3.68
C PHE A 25 -8.08 3.81 -2.67
N GLN A 26 -7.97 2.58 -3.15
CA GLN A 26 -7.66 1.42 -2.33
C GLN A 26 -6.14 1.29 -2.17
N VAL A 27 -5.64 1.47 -0.94
CA VAL A 27 -4.19 1.52 -0.64
C VAL A 27 -3.68 0.16 -0.17
N HIS A 28 -4.36 -0.43 0.82
CA HIS A 28 -3.89 -1.60 1.56
C HIS A 28 -4.80 -2.85 1.38
N GLU A 29 -5.52 -2.99 0.28
CA GLU A 29 -6.37 -4.18 0.05
C GLU A 29 -5.58 -5.51 0.11
N HIS A 30 -4.32 -5.49 -0.31
CA HIS A 30 -3.42 -6.64 -0.20
C HIS A 30 -3.08 -7.04 1.25
N LEU A 31 -3.30 -6.15 2.22
CA LEU A 31 -3.07 -6.40 3.65
C LEU A 31 -4.35 -6.80 4.40
N ARG A 32 -5.50 -6.82 3.72
CA ARG A 32 -6.79 -7.17 4.33
C ARG A 32 -6.78 -8.54 5.06
N PRO A 33 -6.13 -9.60 4.53
CA PRO A 33 -6.02 -10.87 5.26
C PRO A 33 -5.14 -10.82 6.51
N LYS A 34 -4.34 -9.76 6.70
CA LYS A 34 -3.33 -9.60 7.76
C LYS A 34 -3.71 -8.58 8.82
N LEU A 35 -4.96 -8.10 8.81
CA LEU A 35 -5.39 -7.05 9.74
C LEU A 35 -5.30 -7.47 11.22
N CYS A 36 -5.52 -8.75 11.53
CA CYS A 36 -5.33 -9.27 12.89
C CYS A 36 -3.85 -9.16 13.32
N ASP A 37 -2.93 -9.66 12.50
CA ASP A 37 -1.50 -9.60 12.77
C ASP A 37 -1.00 -8.15 12.88
N LEU A 38 -1.50 -7.26 12.03
CA LEU A 38 -1.19 -5.82 12.06
C LEU A 38 -1.72 -5.12 13.31
N TYR A 39 -2.85 -5.57 13.84
CA TYR A 39 -3.42 -5.06 15.08
C TYR A 39 -2.64 -5.57 16.30
N GLU A 40 -2.30 -6.86 16.33
CA GLU A 40 -1.53 -7.46 17.43
C GLU A 40 -0.12 -6.88 17.55
N ASN A 41 0.48 -6.45 16.43
CA ASN A 41 1.80 -5.83 16.39
C ASN A 41 1.77 -4.29 16.44
N ASP A 42 0.62 -3.66 16.71
CA ASP A 42 0.40 -2.21 16.70
C ASP A 42 0.68 -1.48 15.36
N SER A 43 1.15 -2.19 14.32
CA SER A 43 1.42 -1.63 13.00
C SER A 43 0.21 -0.98 12.37
N ILE A 44 -1.02 -1.42 12.67
CA ILE A 44 -2.26 -0.79 12.18
C ILE A 44 -2.36 0.71 12.54
N PHE A 45 -1.64 1.16 13.57
CA PHE A 45 -1.61 2.55 14.01
C PHE A 45 -0.53 3.40 13.31
N ASP A 46 0.25 2.82 12.39
CA ASP A 46 1.24 3.56 11.61
C ASP A 46 0.58 4.71 10.83
N LYS A 47 1.12 5.92 11.01
CA LYS A 47 0.61 7.15 10.41
C LYS A 47 1.35 7.45 9.12
N PHE A 48 0.89 6.82 8.06
CA PHE A 48 1.42 7.10 6.74
C PHE A 48 0.85 8.41 6.18
N GLU A 49 1.71 9.28 5.68
CA GLU A 49 1.33 10.54 5.05
C GLU A 49 0.79 10.33 3.63
N CYS A 50 0.21 11.41 3.09
CA CYS A 50 -0.26 11.51 1.74
C CYS A 50 -0.08 12.93 1.21
N CYS A 51 0.09 13.09 -0.09
CA CYS A 51 0.27 14.39 -0.75
C CYS A 51 -0.44 14.43 -2.10
N LEU A 52 -0.75 15.65 -2.54
CA LEU A 52 -1.30 15.96 -3.86
C LEU A 52 -0.16 16.48 -4.75
N SER A 53 -0.16 16.14 -6.04
CA SER A 53 0.74 16.73 -7.02
C SER A 53 0.45 18.23 -7.21
N GLY A 54 1.46 18.99 -7.64
CA GLY A 54 1.32 20.43 -7.86
C GLY A 54 0.24 20.82 -8.88
N ASP A 55 0.04 19.98 -9.90
CA ASP A 55 -1.01 20.15 -10.92
C ASP A 55 -2.39 19.60 -10.49
N GLY A 56 -2.48 18.93 -9.35
CA GLY A 56 -3.71 18.33 -8.83
C GLY A 56 -4.20 17.10 -9.60
N LEU A 57 -3.40 16.55 -10.50
CA LEU A 57 -3.78 15.38 -11.31
C LEU A 57 -3.49 14.05 -10.63
N HIS A 58 -2.59 14.01 -9.64
CA HIS A 58 -2.18 12.80 -8.94
C HIS A 58 -2.16 12.98 -7.44
N VAL A 59 -2.37 11.88 -6.72
CA VAL A 59 -2.14 11.79 -5.27
C VAL A 59 -1.15 10.67 -4.98
N ALA A 60 -0.33 10.86 -3.96
CA ALA A 60 0.62 9.85 -3.53
C ALA A 60 0.48 9.55 -2.04
N THR A 61 0.85 8.32 -1.66
CA THR A 61 0.73 7.85 -0.28
C THR A 61 1.69 6.69 -0.01
N GLY A 62 2.26 6.63 1.20
CA GLY A 62 3.22 5.58 1.58
C GLY A 62 2.58 4.26 2.04
N SER A 63 3.35 3.19 2.13
CA SER A 63 2.95 1.84 2.55
C SER A 63 4.13 1.08 3.18
N TYR A 64 3.89 -0.14 3.68
CA TYR A 64 4.95 -1.06 4.11
C TYR A 64 5.82 -1.52 2.94
N GLY A 65 7.01 -2.06 3.24
CA GLY A 65 7.95 -2.53 2.22
C GLY A 65 8.74 -1.41 1.56
N ASN A 66 8.85 -0.24 2.21
CA ASN A 66 9.33 1.00 1.60
C ASN A 66 8.55 1.39 0.32
N LEU A 67 7.30 0.92 0.20
CA LEU A 67 6.47 1.18 -0.97
C LEU A 67 5.77 2.53 -0.85
N PHE A 68 5.54 3.18 -1.98
CA PHE A 68 4.55 4.24 -2.11
C PHE A 68 3.67 3.99 -3.32
N ARG A 69 2.46 4.52 -3.27
CA ARG A 69 1.45 4.40 -4.33
C ARG A 69 1.11 5.77 -4.86
N VAL A 70 0.96 5.88 -6.17
CA VAL A 70 0.53 7.08 -6.89
C VAL A 70 -0.76 6.74 -7.64
N PHE A 71 -1.78 7.59 -7.50
CA PHE A 71 -3.07 7.42 -8.14
C PHE A 71 -3.43 8.63 -8.98
N GLY A 72 -4.04 8.41 -10.15
CA GLY A 72 -4.64 9.49 -10.94
C GLY A 72 -5.97 9.95 -10.31
N CYS A 73 -6.18 11.27 -10.25
CA CYS A 73 -7.34 11.90 -9.62
C CYS A 73 -8.40 12.36 -10.63
N THR A 74 -8.16 12.16 -11.93
CA THR A 74 -9.14 12.50 -12.95
C THR A 74 -10.36 11.59 -12.85
N PRO A 75 -11.59 12.11 -13.04
CA PRO A 75 -12.80 11.30 -12.97
C PRO A 75 -12.73 10.10 -13.93
N GLY A 76 -12.91 8.89 -13.41
CA GLY A 76 -12.83 7.64 -14.18
C GLY A 76 -11.41 7.11 -14.39
N SER A 77 -10.38 7.74 -13.81
CA SER A 77 -9.02 7.22 -13.86
C SER A 77 -8.88 5.88 -13.14
N THR A 78 -8.17 4.96 -13.77
CA THR A 78 -7.71 3.69 -13.19
C THR A 78 -6.21 3.67 -12.97
N GLU A 79 -5.55 4.83 -13.12
CA GLU A 79 -4.12 4.98 -12.90
C GLU A 79 -3.79 4.69 -11.43
N ALA A 80 -3.05 3.61 -11.20
CA ALA A 80 -2.57 3.22 -9.89
C ALA A 80 -1.19 2.57 -10.04
N THR A 81 -0.16 3.30 -9.62
CA THR A 81 1.24 2.84 -9.70
C THR A 81 1.75 2.56 -8.30
N THR A 82 2.48 1.47 -8.11
CA THR A 82 3.18 1.16 -6.85
C THR A 82 4.67 1.12 -7.12
N LEU A 83 5.45 1.83 -6.32
CA LEU A 83 6.89 1.98 -6.47
C LEU A 83 7.58 1.67 -5.14
N GLU A 84 8.82 1.17 -5.21
CA GLU A 84 9.65 0.90 -4.05
C GLU A 84 10.73 1.99 -3.91
N ALA A 85 10.81 2.59 -2.73
CA ALA A 85 11.88 3.51 -2.37
C ALA A 85 13.17 2.73 -2.04
N SER A 86 13.99 2.48 -3.06
CA SER A 86 15.23 1.72 -2.92
C SER A 86 16.36 2.29 -3.78
N ARG A 87 17.60 1.90 -3.46
CA ARG A 87 18.80 2.31 -4.23
C ARG A 87 18.81 1.78 -5.66
N ASN A 88 18.01 0.76 -5.97
CA ASN A 88 17.88 0.19 -7.30
C ASN A 88 16.42 0.23 -7.77
N PRO A 89 15.93 1.42 -8.17
CA PRO A 89 14.52 1.64 -8.48
C PRO A 89 14.03 0.88 -9.72
N MET A 90 14.93 0.37 -10.57
CA MET A 90 14.59 -0.43 -11.75
C MET A 90 14.50 -1.93 -11.48
N ARG A 91 14.79 -2.38 -10.25
CA ARG A 91 14.65 -3.79 -9.87
C ARG A 91 13.16 -4.09 -9.71
N ARG A 92 12.46 -4.27 -10.84
CA ARG A 92 11.06 -4.75 -10.87
C ARG A 92 10.98 -5.96 -9.95
N GLN A 93 10.21 -5.87 -8.87
CA GLN A 93 9.71 -7.08 -8.23
C GLN A 93 8.86 -7.78 -9.29
N ILE A 94 9.39 -8.89 -9.80
CA ILE A 94 8.63 -9.81 -10.62
C ILE A 94 7.49 -10.28 -9.71
N VAL A 95 6.32 -9.67 -9.86
CA VAL A 95 5.09 -10.24 -9.33
C VAL A 95 4.91 -11.53 -10.11
N ASN A 96 5.34 -12.64 -9.52
CA ASN A 96 4.96 -13.95 -10.04
C ASN A 96 3.43 -13.97 -10.02
N PRO A 97 2.74 -14.06 -11.16
CA PRO A 97 1.30 -14.21 -11.16
C PRO A 97 0.98 -15.45 -10.33
N THR A 98 0.11 -15.29 -9.33
CA THR A 98 -0.45 -16.39 -8.54
C THR A 98 -0.93 -17.47 -9.49
N ARG A 99 -0.21 -18.59 -9.50
CA ARG A 99 -0.53 -19.76 -10.31
C ARG A 99 -1.95 -20.22 -9.92
N PRO A 100 -2.86 -20.45 -10.87
CA PRO A 100 -4.22 -20.87 -10.53
C PRO A 100 -4.16 -22.17 -9.72
N THR A 101 -4.84 -22.15 -8.58
CA THR A 101 -5.05 -23.28 -7.67
C THR A 101 -5.47 -24.51 -8.46
N ARG A 102 -4.60 -25.53 -8.49
CA ARG A 102 -4.96 -26.87 -8.97
C ARG A 102 -5.94 -27.46 -7.96
N THR A 103 -7.16 -27.74 -8.40
CA THR A 103 -8.12 -28.56 -7.67
C THR A 103 -7.52 -29.95 -7.44
N LEU A 104 -7.36 -30.35 -6.18
CA LEU A 104 -7.06 -31.72 -5.82
C LEU A 104 -8.26 -32.32 -5.08
N THR A 105 -8.85 -33.30 -5.75
CA THR A 105 -9.82 -34.26 -5.23
C THR A 105 -9.14 -35.27 -4.30
N SER A 106 -9.94 -35.82 -3.37
CA SER A 106 -9.77 -37.11 -2.66
C SER A 106 -9.15 -37.15 -1.24
N LEU A 107 -10.07 -37.21 -0.26
CA LEU A 107 -10.21 -38.19 0.86
C LEU A 107 -8.99 -38.59 1.72
N ALA A 108 -9.03 -38.27 3.04
CA ALA A 108 -9.03 -39.25 4.15
C ALA A 108 -9.04 -38.58 5.54
N ARG A 109 -9.71 -39.23 6.51
CA ARG A 109 -9.84 -38.87 7.93
C ARG A 109 -8.52 -39.04 8.70
N GLY A 110 -8.25 -38.16 9.67
CA GLY A 110 -7.22 -38.37 10.69
C GLY A 110 -7.09 -37.24 11.71
N VAL A 111 -7.64 -37.44 12.91
CA VAL A 111 -7.53 -36.57 14.10
C VAL A 111 -6.09 -36.52 14.61
N ARG A 112 -5.49 -35.34 14.82
CA ARG A 112 -4.49 -35.05 15.88
C ARG A 112 -4.49 -33.57 16.32
N ARG A 113 -4.20 -33.41 17.62
CA ARG A 113 -4.26 -32.24 18.50
C ARG A 113 -3.21 -31.16 18.21
N GLY A 114 -3.57 -29.91 18.50
CA GLY A 114 -2.77 -28.90 19.22
C GLY A 114 -1.42 -28.48 18.61
N GLY A 115 -1.40 -27.29 18.01
CA GLY A 115 -0.18 -26.55 17.65
C GLY A 115 -0.56 -25.09 17.38
N GLU A 116 0.23 -24.17 17.89
CA GLU A 116 -0.01 -22.72 17.97
C GLU A 116 -0.46 -22.06 16.65
N ASN A 117 -1.39 -21.11 16.79
CA ASN A 117 -1.87 -20.23 15.73
C ASN A 117 -0.73 -19.30 15.26
N GLN A 118 0.16 -19.79 14.42
CA GLN A 118 0.84 -18.91 13.47
C GLN A 118 0.11 -19.06 12.14
N GLY A 119 -0.57 -18.00 11.72
CA GLY A 119 -1.20 -17.89 10.41
C GLY A 119 -0.13 -17.84 9.32
N VAL A 120 0.51 -18.99 9.06
CA VAL A 120 1.50 -19.15 8.01
C VAL A 120 0.75 -19.23 6.69
N ASP A 121 0.92 -18.22 5.82
CA ASP A 121 0.50 -18.37 4.44
C ASP A 121 1.29 -19.54 3.81
N ALA A 122 0.71 -20.21 2.81
CA ALA A 122 1.29 -21.35 2.11
C ALA A 122 2.68 -21.10 1.43
N ASN A 123 3.26 -19.91 1.64
CA ASN A 123 4.57 -19.49 1.15
C ASN A 123 5.60 -19.22 2.26
N GLY A 124 5.27 -19.41 3.55
CA GLY A 124 6.25 -19.38 4.66
C GLY A 124 6.95 -18.02 4.90
N ASN A 125 6.55 -16.95 4.21
CA ASN A 125 7.13 -15.63 4.38
C ASN A 125 6.35 -14.87 5.46
N SER A 126 6.94 -14.71 6.64
CA SER A 126 6.52 -13.64 7.55
C SER A 126 6.68 -12.31 6.82
N PHE A 127 5.58 -11.58 6.60
CA PHE A 127 5.67 -10.23 6.05
C PHE A 127 6.38 -9.36 7.07
N ASP A 128 7.52 -8.79 6.67
CA ASP A 128 8.29 -7.89 7.49
C ASP A 128 7.69 -6.47 7.41
N PHE A 129 6.85 -6.13 8.39
CA PHE A 129 6.24 -4.80 8.52
C PHE A 129 7.20 -3.76 9.14
N SER A 130 8.47 -4.11 9.40
CA SER A 130 9.46 -3.16 9.93
C SER A 130 9.85 -2.08 8.92
N THR A 131 9.78 -2.41 7.63
CA THR A 131 10.08 -1.47 6.54
C THR A 131 8.81 -0.73 6.13
N LYS A 132 8.89 0.61 6.12
CA LYS A 132 7.75 1.48 5.87
C LYS A 132 8.20 2.82 5.30
N LEU A 133 7.35 3.38 4.44
CA LEU A 133 7.52 4.72 3.90
C LEU A 133 6.43 5.60 4.54
N LEU A 134 6.73 6.21 5.68
CA LEU A 134 5.75 7.03 6.40
C LEU A 134 5.64 8.43 5.82
N HIS A 135 6.74 8.99 5.31
CA HIS A 135 6.83 10.37 4.88
C HIS A 135 7.17 10.49 3.39
N LEU A 136 6.41 11.35 2.72
CA LEU A 136 6.62 11.72 1.33
C LEU A 136 6.12 13.13 1.08
N ALA A 137 6.77 13.83 0.16
CA ALA A 137 6.36 15.15 -0.27
C ALA A 137 6.42 15.25 -1.79
N TRP A 138 5.40 15.86 -2.38
CA TRP A 138 5.40 16.22 -3.80
C TRP A 138 5.82 17.68 -3.92
N HIS A 139 6.70 17.99 -4.87
CA HIS A 139 7.07 19.37 -5.16
C HIS A 139 5.84 20.16 -5.65
N PRO A 140 5.62 21.40 -5.19
CA PRO A 140 4.38 22.15 -5.48
C PRO A 140 4.26 22.60 -6.94
N THR A 141 5.36 22.65 -7.69
CA THR A 141 5.36 23.16 -9.07
C THR A 141 6.10 22.27 -10.08
N GLU A 142 6.81 21.25 -9.61
CA GLU A 142 7.61 20.36 -10.48
C GLU A 142 7.09 18.94 -10.32
N ASN A 143 7.27 18.13 -11.37
CA ASN A 143 6.89 16.73 -11.31
C ASN A 143 7.96 15.90 -10.58
N SER A 144 8.16 16.21 -9.29
CA SER A 144 9.13 15.54 -8.45
C SER A 144 8.53 15.17 -7.10
N ILE A 145 8.84 13.95 -6.65
CA ILE A 145 8.40 13.41 -5.36
C ILE A 145 9.62 12.95 -4.57
N ALA A 146 9.65 13.34 -3.29
CA ALA A 146 10.66 12.94 -2.33
C ALA A 146 10.06 11.94 -1.33
N CYS A 147 10.80 10.87 -1.03
CA CYS A 147 10.37 9.81 -0.11
C CYS A 147 11.47 9.53 0.92
N ALA A 148 11.09 9.48 2.20
CA ALA A 148 12.00 9.06 3.26
C ALA A 148 11.77 7.58 3.60
N ALA A 149 12.79 6.75 3.36
CA ALA A 149 12.74 5.31 3.63
C ALA A 149 14.14 4.77 3.91
N ALA A 150 14.27 3.73 4.75
CA ALA A 150 15.54 3.04 5.02
C ALA A 150 16.74 3.97 5.29
N ASN A 151 16.56 4.97 6.17
CA ASN A 151 17.57 5.98 6.52
C ASN A 151 18.13 6.77 5.31
N SER A 152 17.37 6.84 4.23
CA SER A 152 17.75 7.49 2.98
C SER A 152 16.61 8.39 2.49
N LEU A 153 16.97 9.44 1.75
CA LEU A 153 16.03 10.27 1.01
C LEU A 153 16.13 9.91 -0.46
N TYR A 154 15.01 9.50 -1.05
CA TYR A 154 14.90 9.19 -2.47
C TYR A 154 14.14 10.30 -3.18
N MET A 155 14.60 10.70 -4.36
CA MET A 155 13.93 11.69 -5.19
C MET A 155 13.64 11.08 -6.55
N TYR A 156 12.39 11.19 -6.98
CA TYR A 156 11.92 10.69 -8.26
C TYR A 156 11.43 11.85 -9.11
N TYR A 157 11.62 11.73 -10.42
CA TYR A 157 10.83 12.47 -11.38
C TYR A 157 9.57 11.65 -11.65
N ALA A 158 8.41 12.26 -11.40
CA ALA A 158 7.10 11.64 -11.57
C ALA A 158 6.58 11.82 -13.00
#